data_AF-A0A6C0J5U2-F1
#
_entry.id   AF-A0A6C0J5U2-F1
#
_cell.length_a   1.000
_cell.length_b   1.000
_cell.length_c   1.000
_cell.angle_alpha   90.00
_cell.angle_beta   90.00
_cell.angle_gamma   90.00
#
_symmetry.space_group_name_H-M   'P 1'
#
loop_
_entity.id
_entity.type
_entity.pdbx_description
1 polymer ?
#
loop_
_entity_poly.entity_id
_entity_poly.type
_entity_poly.pdbx_seq_one_letter_code
_entity_poly.pdbx_strand_id
1 'polypeptide(L)'
;MSSTTNTSNVIAGGSLLERSRSARNTNKQSHEASRAAKAARMEVHMARFTAELLNITRTSVISTTIGPLAEAVDNGHDSAMIDIFYFPAILKGEDGAPNQMYVPEAATYYCTPTEDCCTESTPVATMLLGVHDYKIKKNLPEKLPGGKTVISHVNEILEQEPIGSNLYNCTLAIEIGGDPNYKVPIKDSRGRTKPARCMKVMLVWDNDSYSQRRAMIDTRRDMERASRSEQKKTTTLEEHFAQKKSMEK
;
A
#
# COMPACT_ATOMS: atom_id res chain seq x y z
N MET A 1 -63.43 18.33 26.97
CA MET A 1 -62.13 17.91 27.53
C MET A 1 -61.08 18.11 26.45
N SER A 2 -60.28 19.18 26.55
CA SER A 2 -59.19 19.47 25.62
C SER A 2 -57.93 18.73 26.05
N SER A 3 -57.38 17.92 25.17
CA SER A 3 -56.03 17.37 25.27
C SER A 3 -55.07 18.37 24.62
N THR A 4 -54.51 19.29 25.41
CA THR A 4 -53.35 20.09 24.99
C THR A 4 -52.09 19.24 25.11
N THR A 5 -51.53 18.88 23.95
CA THR A 5 -50.22 18.27 23.80
C THR A 5 -49.17 19.25 24.31
N ASN A 6 -48.51 18.91 25.42
CA ASN A 6 -47.33 19.61 25.91
C ASN A 6 -46.15 19.33 24.96
N THR A 7 -45.94 20.18 23.96
CA THR A 7 -44.62 20.37 23.36
C THR A 7 -44.00 21.63 23.96
N SER A 8 -43.45 21.49 25.16
CA SER A 8 -42.53 22.46 25.73
C SER A 8 -41.16 21.81 25.89
N ASN A 9 -40.12 22.55 25.54
CA ASN A 9 -38.68 22.24 25.57
C ASN A 9 -38.00 21.86 24.25
N VAL A 10 -38.26 22.63 23.18
CA VAL A 10 -37.20 22.92 22.20
C VAL A 10 -36.91 24.41 22.31
N ILE A 11 -35.63 24.79 22.31
CA ILE A 11 -35.09 26.16 22.53
C ILE A 11 -34.72 26.46 24.00
N ALA A 12 -33.92 25.59 24.60
CA ALA A 12 -32.95 26.01 25.61
C ALA A 12 -31.55 25.63 25.08
N GLY A 13 -31.00 26.44 24.16
CA GLY A 13 -29.71 26.15 23.55
C GLY A 13 -29.36 27.07 22.39
N GLY A 14 -28.93 28.29 22.71
CA GLY A 14 -28.23 29.25 21.85
C GLY A 14 -28.96 29.71 20.58
N SER A 15 -28.46 30.78 19.97
CA SER A 15 -28.82 31.16 18.60
C SER A 15 -28.42 30.06 17.61
N LEU A 16 -29.04 30.02 16.41
CA LEU A 16 -28.63 29.11 15.31
C LEU A 16 -27.11 29.19 15.03
N LEU A 17 -26.55 30.40 15.14
CA LEU A 17 -25.14 30.65 14.95
C LEU A 17 -24.28 29.97 16.03
N GLU A 18 -24.67 30.07 17.30
CA GLU A 18 -23.97 29.43 18.43
C GLU A 18 -24.05 27.90 18.36
N ARG A 19 -25.21 27.34 18.00
CA ARG A 19 -25.33 25.89 17.76
C ARG A 19 -24.43 25.42 16.63
N SER A 20 -24.37 26.19 15.53
CA SER A 20 -23.49 25.87 14.41
C SER A 20 -22.00 25.94 14.77
N ARG A 21 -21.60 26.92 15.59
CA ARG A 21 -20.22 27.06 16.09
C ARG A 21 -19.87 25.93 17.05
N SER A 22 -20.76 25.60 17.97
CA SER A 22 -20.57 24.49 18.90
C SER A 22 -20.43 23.16 18.15
N ALA A 23 -21.34 22.85 17.22
CA ALA A 23 -21.25 21.65 16.40
C ALA A 23 -19.97 21.57 15.55
N ARG A 24 -19.52 22.69 14.96
CA ARG A 24 -18.24 22.74 14.23
C ARG A 24 -17.05 22.50 15.17
N ASN A 25 -17.06 23.07 16.37
CA ASN A 25 -16.00 22.89 17.36
C ASN A 25 -15.96 21.44 17.87
N THR A 26 -17.11 20.83 18.18
CA THR A 26 -17.20 19.42 18.58
C THR A 26 -16.73 18.49 17.47
N ASN A 27 -17.13 18.73 16.22
CA ASN A 27 -16.65 17.97 15.07
C ASN A 27 -15.13 18.12 14.91
N LYS A 28 -14.59 19.34 15.05
CA LYS A 28 -13.15 19.59 14.97
C LYS A 28 -12.40 18.82 16.07
N GLN A 29 -12.85 18.88 17.31
CA GLN A 29 -12.26 18.14 18.43
C GLN A 29 -12.33 16.62 18.22
N SER A 30 -13.46 16.10 17.75
CA SER A 30 -13.63 14.68 17.42
C SER A 30 -12.67 14.24 16.31
N HIS A 31 -12.52 15.05 15.24
CA HIS A 31 -11.57 14.77 14.17
C HIS A 31 -10.11 14.84 14.66
N GLU A 32 -9.76 15.79 15.52
CA GLU A 32 -8.42 15.89 16.12
C GLU A 32 -8.11 14.68 17.01
N ALA A 33 -9.05 14.26 17.86
CA ALA A 33 -8.92 13.06 18.69
C ALA A 33 -8.76 11.79 17.84
N SER A 34 -9.58 11.63 16.78
CA SER A 34 -9.47 10.49 15.86
C SER A 34 -8.13 10.48 15.12
N ARG A 35 -7.61 11.64 14.69
CA ARG A 35 -6.28 11.76 14.08
C ARG A 35 -5.17 11.37 15.05
N ALA A 36 -5.24 11.85 16.29
CA ALA A 36 -4.26 11.50 17.32
C ALA A 36 -4.27 9.99 17.63
N ALA A 37 -5.45 9.39 17.78
CA ALA A 37 -5.59 7.94 17.98
C ALA A 37 -5.02 7.13 16.80
N LYS A 38 -5.28 7.56 15.56
CA LYS A 38 -4.71 6.94 14.36
C LYS A 38 -3.17 7.03 14.33
N ALA A 39 -2.61 8.18 14.70
CA ALA A 39 -1.16 8.38 14.75
C ALA A 39 -0.50 7.47 15.80
N ALA A 40 -1.07 7.41 17.02
CA ALA A 40 -0.56 6.55 18.09
C ALA A 40 -0.60 5.06 17.71
N ARG A 41 -1.67 4.60 17.04
CA ARG A 41 -1.72 3.22 16.51
C ARG A 41 -0.69 2.96 15.42
N MET A 42 -0.53 3.91 14.49
CA MET A 42 0.45 3.80 13.41
C MET A 42 1.86 3.61 13.97
N GLU A 43 2.19 4.32 15.04
CA GLU A 43 3.49 4.22 15.72
C GLU A 43 3.72 2.81 16.28
N VAL A 44 2.73 2.25 16.99
CA VAL A 44 2.78 0.87 17.50
C VAL A 44 2.91 -0.15 16.36
N HIS A 45 2.12 0.00 15.30
CA HIS A 45 2.16 -0.90 14.15
C HIS A 45 3.50 -0.84 13.42
N MET A 46 4.09 0.35 13.26
CA MET A 46 5.40 0.51 12.67
C MET A 46 6.50 -0.15 13.50
N ALA A 47 6.48 0.01 14.82
CA ALA A 47 7.46 -0.63 15.69
C ALA A 47 7.38 -2.17 15.62
N ARG A 48 6.16 -2.72 15.69
CA ARG A 48 5.96 -4.17 15.61
C ARG A 48 6.34 -4.72 14.22
N PHE A 49 5.91 -4.03 13.16
CA PHE A 49 6.21 -4.48 11.80
C PHE A 49 7.71 -4.38 11.48
N THR A 50 8.41 -3.38 12.03
CA THR A 50 9.88 -3.29 11.92
C THR A 50 10.56 -4.50 12.56
N ALA A 51 10.14 -4.89 13.76
CA ALA A 51 10.69 -6.06 14.44
C ALA A 51 10.40 -7.36 13.67
N GLU A 52 9.18 -7.52 13.17
CA GLU A 52 8.76 -8.67 12.36
C GLU A 52 9.56 -8.78 11.06
N LEU A 53 9.68 -7.69 10.31
CA LEU A 53 10.41 -7.67 9.05
C LEU A 53 11.91 -7.90 9.26
N LEU A 54 12.49 -7.38 10.33
CA LEU A 54 13.87 -7.67 10.72
C LEU A 54 14.06 -9.16 11.03
N ASN A 55 13.10 -9.78 11.71
CA ASN A 55 13.13 -11.22 12.00
C ASN A 55 13.03 -12.06 10.72
N ILE A 56 12.15 -11.69 9.78
CA ILE A 56 12.06 -12.33 8.45
C ILE A 56 13.39 -12.22 7.72
N THR A 57 14.00 -11.03 7.71
CA THR A 57 15.29 -10.76 7.07
C THR A 57 16.41 -11.60 7.66
N ARG A 58 16.48 -11.71 8.98
CA ARG A 58 17.45 -12.60 9.65
C ARG A 58 17.20 -14.06 9.33
N THR A 59 15.94 -14.47 9.29
CA THR A 59 15.57 -15.85 8.99
C THR A 59 15.94 -16.24 7.55
N SER A 60 15.81 -15.31 6.59
CA SER A 60 16.11 -15.58 5.19
C SER A 60 17.60 -15.84 4.91
N VAL A 61 18.49 -15.45 5.83
CA VAL A 61 19.95 -15.65 5.70
C VAL A 61 20.51 -16.75 6.61
N ILE A 62 19.68 -17.45 7.39
CA ILE A 62 20.13 -18.49 8.34
C ILE A 62 20.87 -19.61 7.61
N SER A 63 20.41 -19.92 6.41
CA SER A 63 20.97 -20.97 5.57
C SER A 63 21.62 -20.35 4.34
N THR A 64 22.92 -20.61 4.18
CA THR A 64 23.70 -20.18 3.01
C THR A 64 23.71 -21.22 1.89
N THR A 65 23.07 -22.36 2.10
CA THR A 65 23.09 -23.51 1.16
C THR A 65 21.70 -23.97 0.71
N ILE A 66 20.64 -23.53 1.41
CA ILE A 66 19.26 -23.92 1.15
C ILE A 66 18.36 -22.70 1.33
N GLY A 67 17.39 -22.53 0.44
CA GLY A 67 16.35 -21.50 0.55
C GLY A 67 16.47 -20.42 -0.53
N PRO A 68 15.50 -19.50 -0.60
CA PRO A 68 15.36 -18.55 -1.70
C PRO A 68 16.56 -17.62 -1.86
N LEU A 69 17.27 -17.34 -0.77
CA LEU A 69 18.49 -16.54 -0.81
C LEU A 69 19.66 -17.31 -1.42
N ALA A 70 19.93 -18.52 -0.92
CA ALA A 70 21.01 -19.36 -1.42
C ALA A 70 20.81 -19.66 -2.92
N GLU A 71 19.58 -20.02 -3.32
CA GLU A 71 19.23 -20.21 -4.73
C GLU A 71 19.46 -18.95 -5.56
N ALA A 72 19.13 -17.76 -5.04
CA ALA A 72 19.33 -16.53 -5.78
C ALA A 72 20.83 -16.20 -5.95
N VAL A 73 21.63 -16.44 -4.92
CA VAL A 73 23.10 -16.29 -4.99
C VAL A 73 23.71 -17.27 -6.00
N ASP A 74 23.31 -18.55 -5.95
CA ASP A 74 23.82 -19.59 -6.86
C ASP A 74 23.49 -19.29 -8.33
N ASN A 75 22.36 -18.64 -8.58
CA ASN A 75 21.95 -18.20 -9.91
C ASN A 75 22.53 -16.83 -10.32
N GLY A 76 23.42 -16.25 -9.52
CA GLY A 76 24.08 -14.97 -9.81
C GLY A 76 23.15 -13.76 -9.75
N HIS A 77 22.10 -13.82 -8.92
CA HIS A 77 21.26 -12.65 -8.67
C HIS A 77 21.90 -11.68 -7.67
N ASP A 78 21.47 -10.42 -7.73
CA ASP A 78 21.89 -9.32 -6.84
C ASP A 78 20.99 -9.15 -5.60
N SER A 79 19.84 -9.82 -5.62
CA SER A 79 18.80 -9.71 -4.60
C SER A 79 17.82 -10.90 -4.62
N ALA A 80 17.09 -11.08 -3.51
CA ALA A 80 16.06 -12.10 -3.35
C ALA A 80 14.80 -11.50 -2.72
N MET A 81 13.63 -11.95 -3.15
CA MET A 81 12.37 -11.57 -2.50
C MET A 81 12.21 -12.34 -1.20
N ILE A 82 12.06 -11.62 -0.08
CA ILE A 82 11.88 -12.22 1.25
C ILE A 82 10.43 -12.13 1.75
N ASP A 83 9.64 -11.20 1.22
CA ASP A 83 8.22 -11.07 1.56
C ASP A 83 7.42 -10.35 0.44
N ILE A 84 6.10 -10.53 0.44
CA ILE A 84 5.18 -9.93 -0.54
C ILE A 84 3.89 -9.41 0.12
N PHE A 85 3.58 -8.15 -0.14
CA PHE A 85 2.38 -7.48 0.35
C PHE A 85 1.54 -6.95 -0.80
N TYR A 86 0.23 -6.85 -0.62
CA TYR A 86 -0.70 -6.44 -1.66
C TYR A 86 -1.25 -5.03 -1.41
N PHE A 87 -1.49 -4.30 -2.51
CA PHE A 87 -2.34 -3.13 -2.45
C PHE A 87 -3.80 -3.58 -2.37
N PRO A 88 -4.67 -2.87 -1.62
CA PRO A 88 -6.09 -3.21 -1.55
C PRO A 88 -6.72 -3.27 -2.95
N ALA A 89 -7.27 -4.44 -3.28
CA ALA A 89 -8.05 -4.66 -4.50
C ALA A 89 -9.51 -4.85 -4.11
N ILE A 90 -10.26 -3.75 -4.05
CA ILE A 90 -11.65 -3.73 -3.61
C ILE A 90 -12.55 -3.45 -4.82
N LEU A 91 -13.50 -4.34 -5.09
CA LEU A 91 -14.57 -4.08 -6.05
C LEU A 91 -15.88 -3.81 -5.30
N LYS A 92 -16.67 -2.90 -5.85
CA LYS A 92 -18.04 -2.71 -5.40
C LYS A 92 -18.81 -4.00 -5.66
N GLY A 93 -19.50 -4.51 -4.64
CA GLY A 93 -20.48 -5.58 -4.84
C GLY A 93 -21.58 -5.13 -5.80
N GLU A 94 -22.21 -6.09 -6.47
CA GLU A 94 -23.45 -5.84 -7.21
C GLU A 94 -24.59 -5.53 -6.21
N ASP A 95 -25.53 -4.68 -6.61
CA ASP A 95 -26.76 -4.28 -5.90
C ASP A 95 -26.87 -4.72 -4.42
N GLY A 96 -26.33 -3.89 -3.51
CA GLY A 96 -26.46 -4.07 -2.07
C GLY A 96 -25.45 -5.01 -1.42
N ALA A 97 -24.63 -5.74 -2.20
CA ALA A 97 -23.57 -6.57 -1.65
C ALA A 97 -22.41 -5.72 -1.10
N PRO A 98 -21.79 -6.13 0.02
CA PRO A 98 -20.64 -5.44 0.58
C PRO A 98 -19.47 -5.45 -0.41
N ASN A 99 -18.63 -4.42 -0.33
CA ASN A 99 -17.38 -4.37 -1.07
C ASN A 99 -16.53 -5.62 -0.78
N GLN A 100 -16.12 -6.34 -1.81
CA GLN A 100 -15.30 -7.54 -1.65
C GLN A 100 -13.83 -7.19 -1.86
N MET A 101 -12.97 -7.60 -0.91
CA MET A 101 -11.53 -7.56 -1.11
C MET A 101 -11.06 -8.83 -1.80
N TYR A 102 -10.28 -8.66 -2.86
CA TYR A 102 -9.84 -9.78 -3.68
C TYR A 102 -8.48 -10.31 -3.26
N VAL A 103 -7.70 -9.57 -2.48
CA VAL A 103 -6.36 -9.95 -1.98
C VAL A 103 -6.42 -10.35 -0.49
N PRO A 104 -5.46 -11.13 0.03
CA PRO A 104 -5.49 -11.56 1.42
C PRO A 104 -5.39 -10.37 2.39
N GLU A 105 -6.26 -10.31 3.39
CA GLU A 105 -6.28 -9.23 4.39
C GLU A 105 -4.98 -9.13 5.18
N ALA A 106 -4.44 -10.26 5.64
CA ALA A 106 -3.19 -10.31 6.39
C ALA A 106 -1.97 -9.82 5.59
N ALA A 107 -2.00 -9.92 4.26
CA ALA A 107 -0.95 -9.43 3.38
C ALA A 107 -1.20 -8.01 2.86
N THR A 108 -2.31 -7.38 3.27
CA THR A 108 -2.71 -6.03 2.85
C THR A 108 -2.68 -5.03 4.02
N TYR A 109 -3.04 -5.51 5.21
CA TYR A 109 -3.18 -4.72 6.43
C TYR A 109 -2.43 -5.35 7.58
N TYR A 110 -1.80 -4.49 8.39
CA TYR A 110 -1.17 -4.89 9.64
C TYR A 110 -2.23 -4.88 10.75
N CYS A 111 -2.42 -6.07 11.36
CA CYS A 111 -3.59 -6.47 12.16
C CYS A 111 -4.88 -6.52 11.33
N THR A 112 -5.49 -7.71 11.21
CA THR A 112 -6.70 -7.93 10.41
C THR A 112 -7.94 -7.31 11.09
N PRO A 113 -8.94 -6.86 10.32
CA PRO A 113 -10.18 -6.25 10.84
C PRO A 113 -11.12 -7.20 11.62
N THR A 114 -10.70 -8.43 11.90
CA THR A 114 -11.58 -9.50 12.41
C THR A 114 -11.52 -9.72 13.92
N GLU A 115 -10.62 -9.05 14.65
CA GLU A 115 -10.56 -9.19 16.11
C GLU A 115 -11.47 -8.22 16.87
N ASP A 116 -11.97 -7.15 16.25
CA ASP A 116 -13.04 -6.33 16.81
C ASP A 116 -13.60 -5.42 15.72
N CYS A 117 -14.92 -5.46 15.54
CA CYS A 117 -15.67 -4.78 14.49
C CYS A 117 -15.48 -3.24 14.52
N CYS A 118 -14.41 -2.68 13.92
CA CYS A 118 -14.27 -1.27 13.49
C CYS A 118 -12.96 -1.03 12.71
N THR A 119 -13.05 -0.86 11.38
CA THR A 119 -12.36 0.14 10.51
C THR A 119 -10.91 0.64 10.73
N GLU A 120 -10.08 0.13 11.64
CA GLU A 120 -8.83 0.81 12.05
C GLU A 120 -7.52 0.05 11.81
N SER A 121 -7.48 -0.83 10.81
CA SER A 121 -6.26 -1.52 10.36
C SER A 121 -5.31 -0.59 9.59
N THR A 122 -3.99 -0.67 9.83
CA THR A 122 -3.01 0.12 9.07
C THR A 122 -2.66 -0.59 7.76
N PRO A 123 -2.84 0.04 6.58
CA PRO A 123 -2.38 -0.55 5.33
C PRO A 123 -0.87 -0.72 5.36
N VAL A 124 -0.37 -1.92 5.04
CA VAL A 124 1.07 -2.21 4.98
C VAL A 124 1.77 -1.25 4.02
N ALA A 125 1.12 -0.92 2.90
CA ALA A 125 1.63 0.04 1.93
C ALA A 125 1.93 1.43 2.53
N THR A 126 1.17 1.87 3.53
CA THR A 126 1.43 3.15 4.20
C THR A 126 2.72 3.09 5.01
N MET A 127 2.97 2.00 5.73
CA MET A 127 4.18 1.85 6.55
C MET A 127 5.44 1.61 5.72
N LEU A 128 5.28 0.91 4.59
CA LEU A 128 6.38 0.61 3.67
C LEU A 128 6.76 1.77 2.76
N LEU A 129 5.77 2.55 2.28
CA LEU A 129 6.01 3.58 1.27
C LEU A 129 5.81 5.03 1.76
N GLY A 130 5.13 5.23 2.89
CA GLY A 130 4.69 6.54 3.35
C GLY A 130 3.21 6.82 3.08
N VAL A 131 2.71 7.93 3.63
CA VAL A 131 1.31 8.35 3.44
C VAL A 131 1.12 8.79 1.99
N HIS A 132 0.21 8.14 1.25
CA HIS A 132 -0.05 8.52 -0.14
C HIS A 132 -0.82 9.84 -0.22
N ASP A 133 -0.24 10.83 -0.88
CA ASP A 133 -0.91 12.07 -1.25
C ASP A 133 -1.49 11.95 -2.66
N TYR A 134 -2.82 11.82 -2.72
CA TYR A 134 -3.55 11.68 -3.97
C TYR A 134 -3.50 12.92 -4.87
N LYS A 135 -3.23 14.12 -4.32
CA LYS A 135 -3.17 15.36 -5.11
C LYS A 135 -1.90 15.39 -5.95
N ILE A 136 -0.77 15.06 -5.32
CA ILE A 136 0.55 15.05 -5.99
C ILE A 136 0.96 13.66 -6.48
N LYS A 137 0.16 12.62 -6.18
CA LYS A 137 0.40 11.21 -6.53
C LYS A 137 1.74 10.68 -6.02
N LYS A 138 2.18 11.14 -4.85
CA LYS A 138 3.45 10.73 -4.21
C LYS A 138 3.19 10.16 -2.83
N ASN A 139 4.06 9.25 -2.40
CA ASN A 139 4.07 8.82 -1.01
C ASN A 139 4.95 9.76 -0.19
N LEU A 140 4.53 10.02 1.03
CA LEU A 140 5.13 11.01 1.94
C LEU A 140 5.60 10.29 3.21
N PRO A 141 6.84 9.76 3.23
CA PRO A 141 7.42 9.12 4.41
C PRO A 141 7.51 10.05 5.62
N GLU A 142 7.72 11.34 5.39
CA GLU A 142 7.86 12.36 6.44
C GLU A 142 6.56 12.56 7.25
N LYS A 143 5.42 12.06 6.74
CA LYS A 143 4.13 12.06 7.45
C LYS A 143 3.91 10.82 8.30
N LEU A 144 4.83 9.87 8.31
CA LEU A 144 4.81 8.73 9.23
C LEU A 144 5.37 9.12 10.60
N PRO A 145 5.00 8.40 11.67
CA PRO A 145 5.72 8.45 12.94
C PRO A 145 7.24 8.36 12.73
N GLY A 146 8.00 9.28 13.33
CA GLY A 146 9.46 9.34 13.15
C GLY A 146 9.94 9.80 11.76
N GLY A 147 9.03 10.11 10.82
CA GLY A 147 9.35 10.61 9.48
C GLY A 147 10.03 9.58 8.57
N LYS A 148 9.97 8.29 8.91
CA LYS A 148 10.68 7.21 8.23
C LYS A 148 9.73 6.06 7.90
N THR A 149 10.09 5.26 6.91
CA THR A 149 9.36 4.02 6.60
C THR A 149 9.90 2.86 7.43
N VAL A 150 9.16 1.76 7.49
CA VAL A 150 9.65 0.51 8.12
C VAL A 150 10.94 0.02 7.45
N ILE A 151 11.05 0.13 6.11
CA ILE A 151 12.29 -0.23 5.39
C ILE A 151 13.46 0.64 5.83
N SER A 152 13.25 1.95 5.98
CA SER A 152 14.29 2.86 6.45
C SER A 152 14.79 2.48 7.85
N HIS A 153 13.87 2.14 8.76
CA HIS A 153 14.25 1.68 10.10
C HIS A 153 15.03 0.36 10.09
N VAL A 154 14.61 -0.62 9.26
CA VAL A 154 15.35 -1.88 9.15
C VAL A 154 16.74 -1.64 8.55
N ASN A 155 16.86 -0.83 7.51
CA ASN A 155 18.15 -0.54 6.89
C ASN A 155 19.13 0.15 7.86
N GLU A 156 18.66 1.07 8.70
CA GLU A 156 19.49 1.68 9.76
C GLU A 156 20.04 0.66 10.76
N ILE A 157 19.30 -0.43 11.00
CA ILE A 157 19.77 -1.55 11.83
C ILE A 157 20.76 -2.41 11.05
N LEU A 158 20.48 -2.70 9.77
CA LEU A 158 21.36 -3.50 8.91
C LEU A 158 22.71 -2.83 8.65
N GLU A 159 22.76 -1.50 8.59
CA GLU A 159 24.01 -0.72 8.48
C GLU A 159 24.98 -0.98 9.65
N GLN A 160 24.46 -1.45 10.79
CA GLN A 160 25.23 -1.76 11.99
C GLN A 160 25.60 -3.24 12.10
N GLU A 161 25.21 -4.08 11.14
CA GLU A 161 25.57 -5.50 11.14
C GLU A 161 27.10 -5.67 11.09
N PRO A 162 27.66 -6.57 11.91
CA PRO A 162 29.11 -6.72 12.02
C PRO A 162 29.72 -7.36 10.77
N ILE A 163 30.98 -7.02 10.50
CA ILE A 163 31.78 -7.69 9.47
C ILE A 163 31.80 -9.20 9.76
N GLY A 164 31.40 -10.00 8.77
CA GLY A 164 31.25 -11.46 8.88
C GLY A 164 29.82 -11.95 9.12
N SER A 165 28.85 -11.06 9.36
CA SER A 165 27.43 -11.39 9.30
C SER A 165 26.99 -11.67 7.86
N ASN A 166 26.08 -12.62 7.65
CA ASN A 166 25.45 -12.85 6.34
C ASN A 166 24.63 -11.65 5.86
N LEU A 167 24.29 -10.71 6.76
CA LEU A 167 23.61 -9.46 6.46
C LEU A 167 24.55 -8.26 6.30
N TYR A 168 25.86 -8.47 6.43
CA TYR A 168 26.83 -7.38 6.26
C TYR A 168 26.69 -6.76 4.86
N ASN A 169 26.60 -5.43 4.79
CA ASN A 169 26.33 -4.65 3.57
C ASN A 169 24.99 -4.95 2.85
N CYS A 170 24.10 -5.72 3.47
CA CYS A 170 22.78 -5.97 2.89
C CYS A 170 21.83 -4.81 3.15
N THR A 171 20.93 -4.55 2.22
CA THR A 171 19.83 -3.58 2.38
C THR A 171 18.50 -4.19 1.99
N LEU A 172 17.41 -3.68 2.55
CA LEU A 172 16.06 -3.93 2.07
C LEU A 172 15.64 -2.87 1.06
N ALA A 173 15.00 -3.32 -0.01
CA ALA A 173 14.38 -2.48 -1.02
C ALA A 173 12.95 -2.95 -1.31
N ILE A 174 12.11 -2.05 -1.84
CA ILE A 174 10.75 -2.39 -2.28
C ILE A 174 10.67 -2.35 -3.80
N GLU A 175 10.25 -3.46 -4.40
CA GLU A 175 9.84 -3.50 -5.80
C GLU A 175 8.32 -3.52 -5.92
N ILE A 176 7.76 -2.56 -6.68
CA ILE A 176 6.33 -2.53 -6.99
C ILE A 176 6.07 -3.17 -8.35
N GLY A 177 5.12 -4.10 -8.38
CA GLY A 177 4.79 -4.85 -9.59
C GLY A 177 3.40 -5.48 -9.55
N GLY A 178 3.16 -6.39 -10.50
CA GLY A 178 2.03 -7.29 -10.49
C GLY A 178 2.47 -8.68 -10.06
N ASP A 179 1.70 -9.34 -9.20
CA ASP A 179 1.88 -10.76 -8.93
C ASP A 179 1.13 -11.59 -9.98
N PRO A 180 1.85 -12.33 -10.85
CA PRO A 180 1.19 -13.17 -11.84
C PRO A 180 0.36 -14.30 -11.21
N ASN A 181 0.69 -14.73 -9.99
CA ASN A 181 0.03 -15.83 -9.29
C ASN A 181 -1.30 -15.41 -8.67
N TYR A 182 -1.44 -14.12 -8.35
CA TYR A 182 -2.64 -13.59 -7.73
C TYR A 182 -3.43 -12.75 -8.73
N LYS A 183 -4.60 -13.23 -9.19
CA LYS A 183 -5.43 -12.55 -10.20
C LYS A 183 -6.59 -11.80 -9.54
N VAL A 184 -6.78 -10.54 -9.92
CA VAL A 184 -7.92 -9.71 -9.49
C VAL A 184 -8.81 -9.33 -10.68
N PRO A 185 -10.14 -9.29 -10.52
CA PRO A 185 -11.02 -8.92 -11.63
C PRO A 185 -10.83 -7.47 -12.06
N ILE A 186 -11.10 -7.21 -13.33
CA ILE A 186 -11.11 -5.85 -13.89
C ILE A 186 -12.52 -5.30 -13.77
N LYS A 187 -12.68 -4.24 -12.96
CA LYS A 187 -13.97 -3.62 -12.60
C LYS A 187 -14.95 -3.49 -13.79
N ASP A 188 -14.47 -3.03 -14.94
CA ASP A 188 -15.30 -2.71 -16.09
C ASP A 188 -15.19 -3.75 -17.22
N SER A 189 -14.68 -4.96 -16.93
CA SER A 189 -14.51 -5.99 -17.95
C SER A 189 -14.83 -7.39 -17.39
N ARG A 190 -16.06 -7.83 -17.63
CA ARG A 190 -16.57 -9.15 -17.20
C ARG A 190 -15.66 -10.28 -17.71
N GLY A 191 -15.33 -11.20 -16.82
CA GLY A 191 -14.48 -12.37 -17.11
C GLY A 191 -13.00 -12.07 -17.28
N ARG A 192 -12.57 -10.80 -17.28
CA ARG A 192 -11.15 -10.46 -17.38
C ARG A 192 -10.54 -10.20 -16.01
N THR A 193 -9.34 -10.75 -15.83
CA THR A 193 -8.53 -10.53 -14.65
C THR A 193 -7.20 -9.89 -15.01
N LYS A 194 -6.56 -9.29 -14.01
CA LYS A 194 -5.19 -8.77 -14.11
C LYS A 194 -4.38 -9.25 -12.89
N PRO A 195 -3.04 -9.32 -13.00
CA PRO A 195 -2.18 -9.49 -11.83
C PRO A 195 -2.52 -8.50 -10.72
N ALA A 196 -2.55 -8.97 -9.47
CA ALA A 196 -2.73 -8.13 -8.30
C ALA A 196 -1.52 -7.22 -8.15
N ARG A 197 -1.76 -5.95 -7.83
CA ARG A 197 -0.65 -5.04 -7.58
C ARG A 197 -0.07 -5.35 -6.21
N CYS A 198 1.26 -5.54 -6.15
CA CYS A 198 1.97 -5.93 -4.94
C CYS A 198 3.24 -5.08 -4.73
N MET A 199 3.73 -5.12 -3.51
CA MET A 199 5.05 -4.65 -3.06
C MET A 199 5.83 -5.89 -2.65
N LYS A 200 6.97 -6.11 -3.28
CA LYS A 200 7.91 -7.17 -2.95
C LYS A 200 9.03 -6.57 -2.11
N VAL A 201 9.25 -7.12 -0.92
CA VAL A 201 10.41 -6.75 -0.11
C VAL A 201 11.58 -7.59 -0.59
N MET A 202 12.61 -6.91 -1.08
CA MET A 202 13.82 -7.51 -1.61
C MET A 202 14.94 -7.33 -0.60
N LEU A 203 15.64 -8.42 -0.27
CA LEU A 203 16.95 -8.38 0.37
C LEU A 203 18.01 -8.25 -0.73
N VAL A 204 18.85 -7.23 -0.64
CA VAL A 204 19.86 -6.86 -1.63
C VAL A 204 21.24 -7.00 -0.98
N TRP A 205 22.14 -7.77 -1.59
CA TRP A 205 23.53 -7.92 -1.13
C TRP A 205 24.56 -7.30 -2.08
N ASP A 206 24.19 -7.08 -3.34
CA ASP A 206 24.99 -6.34 -4.32
C ASP A 206 24.25 -5.05 -4.72
N ASN A 207 24.46 -3.99 -3.94
CA ASN A 207 23.77 -2.71 -4.12
C ASN A 207 24.09 -2.04 -5.47
N ASP A 208 25.31 -2.22 -6.00
CA ASP A 208 25.73 -1.61 -7.26
C ASP A 208 25.05 -2.30 -8.44
N SER A 209 25.11 -3.63 -8.51
CA SER A 209 24.43 -4.41 -9.54
C SER A 209 22.91 -4.24 -9.47
N TYR A 210 22.34 -4.24 -8.25
CA TYR A 210 20.92 -3.97 -8.04
C TYR A 210 20.54 -2.59 -8.60
N SER A 211 21.28 -1.55 -8.25
CA SER A 211 21.00 -0.17 -8.68
C SER A 211 21.06 -0.02 -10.21
N GLN A 212 22.06 -0.63 -10.86
CA GLN A 212 22.18 -0.65 -12.32
C GLN A 212 21.00 -1.38 -12.97
N ARG A 213 20.62 -2.56 -12.46
CA ARG A 213 19.46 -3.33 -12.95
C ARG A 213 18.17 -2.53 -12.79
N ARG A 214 17.97 -1.87 -11.64
CA ARG A 214 16.81 -1.02 -11.39
C ARG A 214 16.74 0.14 -12.37
N ALA A 215 17.84 0.83 -12.61
CA ALA A 215 17.91 1.93 -13.58
C ALA A 215 17.53 1.46 -14.99
N MET A 216 18.08 0.33 -15.45
CA MET A 216 17.73 -0.24 -16.77
C MET A 216 16.25 -0.60 -16.88
N ILE A 217 15.67 -1.19 -15.84
CA ILE A 217 14.24 -1.54 -15.79
C ILE A 217 13.38 -0.28 -15.88
N ASP A 218 13.73 0.78 -15.15
CA ASP A 218 12.97 2.02 -15.14
C ASP A 218 13.09 2.76 -16.47
N THR A 219 14.28 2.83 -17.08
CA THR A 219 14.45 3.35 -18.44
C THR A 219 13.60 2.59 -19.46
N ARG A 220 13.59 1.25 -19.40
CA ARG A 220 12.75 0.44 -20.29
C ARG A 220 11.26 0.75 -20.10
N ARG A 221 10.80 0.86 -18.86
CA ARG A 221 9.39 1.20 -18.55
C ARG A 221 9.01 2.58 -19.09
N ASP A 222 9.91 3.56 -18.98
CA ASP A 222 9.65 4.90 -19.49
C ASP A 222 9.64 4.94 -21.03
N MET A 223 10.52 4.19 -21.70
CA MET A 223 10.45 4.00 -23.15
C MET A 223 9.14 3.34 -23.59
N GLU A 224 8.70 2.28 -22.91
CA GLU A 224 7.42 1.62 -23.20
C GLU A 224 6.22 2.56 -23.00
N ARG A 225 6.24 3.39 -21.95
CA ARG A 225 5.20 4.41 -21.71
C ARG A 225 5.20 5.47 -22.79
N ALA A 226 6.37 5.98 -23.18
CA ALA A 226 6.53 6.96 -24.23
C ALA A 226 5.99 6.41 -25.56
N SER A 227 6.41 5.21 -25.95
CA SER A 227 5.94 4.52 -27.16
C SER A 227 4.42 4.33 -27.18
N ARG A 228 3.81 3.88 -26.08
CA ARG A 228 2.33 3.76 -25.97
C ARG A 228 1.63 5.10 -26.07
N SER A 229 2.24 6.17 -25.54
CA SER A 229 1.68 7.52 -25.64
C SER A 229 1.72 8.05 -27.08
N GLU A 230 2.78 7.73 -27.82
CA GLU A 230 2.94 8.08 -29.23
C GLU A 230 1.97 7.28 -30.12
N GLN A 231 1.84 5.97 -29.89
CA GLN A 231 0.82 5.15 -30.56
C GLN A 231 -0.60 5.71 -30.33
N LYS A 232 -0.93 6.11 -29.10
CA LYS A 232 -2.23 6.75 -28.80
C LYS A 232 -2.44 8.10 -29.48
N LYS A 233 -1.37 8.86 -29.72
CA LYS A 233 -1.44 10.15 -30.43
C LYS A 233 -1.53 9.99 -31.94
N THR A 234 -0.98 8.90 -32.48
CA THR A 234 -0.92 8.61 -33.92
C THR A 234 -2.11 7.83 -34.43
N THR A 235 -2.87 7.15 -33.56
CA THR A 235 -4.11 6.48 -33.96
C THR A 235 -5.19 7.53 -34.24
N THR A 236 -5.55 7.70 -35.51
CA THR A 236 -6.65 8.58 -35.92
C THR A 236 -8.01 7.99 -35.51
N LEU A 237 -9.04 8.84 -35.43
CA LEU A 237 -10.41 8.40 -35.12
C LEU A 237 -10.89 7.31 -36.09
N GLU A 238 -10.50 7.40 -37.36
CA GLU A 238 -10.84 6.43 -38.41
C GLU A 238 -10.19 5.06 -38.19
N GLU A 239 -8.91 5.03 -37.80
CA GLU A 239 -8.20 3.79 -37.45
C GLU A 239 -8.77 3.13 -36.19
N HIS A 240 -9.19 3.94 -35.21
CA HIS A 240 -9.85 3.44 -34.01
C HIS A 240 -11.22 2.79 -34.33
N PHE A 241 -12.02 3.38 -35.23
CA PHE A 241 -13.28 2.78 -35.68
C PHE A 241 -13.06 1.52 -36.53
N ALA A 242 -12.01 1.49 -37.36
CA ALA A 242 -11.65 0.32 -38.16
C ALA A 242 -11.19 -0.86 -37.28
N GLN A 243 -10.36 -0.61 -36.27
CA GLN A 243 -9.97 -1.63 -35.29
C GLN A 243 -11.16 -2.17 -34.51
N LYS A 244 -12.08 -1.29 -34.06
CA LYS A 244 -13.26 -1.71 -33.32
C LYS A 244 -14.18 -2.62 -34.14
N LYS A 245 -14.42 -2.31 -35.43
CA LYS A 245 -15.16 -3.18 -36.36
C LYS A 245 -14.49 -4.53 -36.60
N SER A 246 -13.17 -4.60 -36.57
CA SER A 246 -12.43 -5.85 -36.78
C SER A 246 -12.51 -6.81 -35.58
N MET A 247 -12.78 -6.29 -34.37
CA MET A 247 -12.88 -7.07 -33.13
C MET A 247 -14.31 -7.54 -32.82
N GLU A 248 -15.30 -7.13 -33.62
CA GLU A 248 -16.72 -7.54 -33.51
C GLU A 248 -17.08 -8.70 -34.46
N LYS A 249 -16.07 -9.37 -35.05
CA LYS A 249 -16.19 -10.66 -35.75
C LYS A 249 -15.67 -11.79 -34.88
#